data_AF-A0A6G6KBW3-F1
#
_entry.id   AF-A0A6G6KBW3-F1
#
_cell.length_a   1.000
_cell.length_b   1.000
_cell.length_c   1.000
_cell.angle_alpha   90.00
_cell.angle_beta   90.00
_cell.angle_gamma   90.00
#
_symmetry.space_group_name_H-M   'P 1'
#
loop_
_entity.id
_entity.type
_entity.pdbx_description
1 polymer ?
#
loop_
_entity_poly.entity_id
_entity_poly.type
_entity_poly.pdbx_seq_one_letter_code
_entity_poly.pdbx_strand_id
1 'polypeptide(L)'
;MKTRLPARREARTLPILKQHLQEPPVVDGTAAESEQEQEHEQGNEISTSLERRGRDAVLEKQARDWLDRLGLHEGAMKLKVEWNRKLRSTAGYAKWPMWKVELNPLLADFPGQVDRTLKHELAHLIAYARAGRKRIDPHGKEWRKACADLGIPDESARHTLPLPRSKQTRNFTYQCPSCAVKVERVRKFQRHTACLACCKMHNHGRYDVRFQFLLIGKKD
;
A
#
# COMPACT_ATOMS: atom_id res chain seq x y z
N MET A 1 -35.75 14.90 -36.80
CA MET A 1 -35.55 14.48 -35.39
C MET A 1 -34.07 14.65 -35.03
N LYS A 2 -33.72 15.00 -33.77
CA LYS A 2 -32.31 15.18 -33.34
C LYS A 2 -31.87 14.01 -32.45
N THR A 3 -31.10 13.07 -32.99
CA THR A 3 -30.52 11.95 -32.24
C THR A 3 -29.37 12.44 -31.36
N ARG A 4 -29.51 12.34 -30.03
CA ARG A 4 -28.41 12.62 -29.08
C ARG A 4 -27.42 11.46 -29.12
N LEU A 5 -26.17 11.71 -29.54
CA LEU A 5 -25.08 10.78 -29.24
C LEU A 5 -24.82 10.75 -27.71
N PRO A 6 -24.60 9.57 -27.11
CA PRO A 6 -24.27 9.47 -25.69
C PRO A 6 -22.86 10.04 -25.41
N ALA A 7 -22.71 10.66 -24.24
CA ALA A 7 -21.48 11.36 -23.87
C ALA A 7 -20.25 10.44 -23.77
N ARG A 8 -19.07 10.96 -24.17
CA ARG A 8 -17.78 10.26 -24.09
C ARG A 8 -17.50 9.77 -22.67
N ARG A 9 -17.23 8.48 -22.51
CA ARG A 9 -16.75 7.89 -21.25
C ARG A 9 -15.27 7.55 -21.38
N GLU A 10 -14.42 8.20 -20.60
CA GLU A 10 -13.00 7.89 -20.53
C GLU A 10 -12.78 6.53 -19.86
N ALA A 11 -12.32 5.55 -20.64
CA ALA A 11 -11.88 4.28 -20.12
C ALA A 11 -10.42 4.40 -19.64
N ARG A 12 -10.18 4.12 -18.36
CA ARG A 12 -8.83 4.10 -17.81
C ARG A 12 -8.06 2.88 -18.30
N THR A 13 -6.98 3.16 -19.01
CA THR A 13 -5.97 2.21 -19.41
C THR A 13 -5.21 1.69 -18.20
N LEU A 14 -5.23 0.37 -17.95
CA LEU A 14 -4.43 -0.23 -16.88
C LEU A 14 -2.98 -0.37 -17.34
N PRO A 15 -1.98 0.16 -16.60
CA PRO A 15 -0.58 -0.15 -16.87
C PRO A 15 -0.36 -1.63 -16.60
N ILE A 16 0.02 -2.38 -17.64
CA ILE A 16 0.41 -3.78 -17.51
C ILE A 16 1.79 -3.80 -16.84
N LEU A 17 1.87 -4.35 -15.63
CA LEU A 17 3.12 -4.56 -14.93
C LEU A 17 3.94 -5.60 -15.72
N LYS A 18 5.16 -5.23 -16.13
CA LYS A 18 6.07 -6.10 -16.88
C LYS A 18 6.55 -7.21 -15.93
N GLN A 19 6.20 -8.47 -16.20
CA GLN A 19 6.70 -9.65 -15.49
C GLN A 19 6.99 -10.79 -16.49
N HIS A 20 7.99 -11.60 -16.17
CA HIS A 20 8.50 -12.79 -16.88
C HIS A 20 9.13 -12.57 -18.27
N LEU A 21 10.46 -12.74 -18.29
CA LEU A 21 11.17 -13.67 -19.17
C LEU A 21 11.84 -14.73 -18.26
N GLN A 22 12.22 -15.89 -18.79
CA GLN A 22 12.73 -17.03 -18.03
C GLN A 22 14.21 -17.34 -18.31
N GLU A 23 14.83 -18.06 -17.37
CA GLU A 23 16.18 -18.66 -17.41
C GLU A 23 16.20 -19.91 -18.34
N PRO A 24 17.36 -20.51 -18.73
CA PRO A 24 18.29 -21.26 -17.85
C PRO A 24 19.78 -21.16 -18.33
N PRO A 25 20.77 -22.05 -17.97
CA PRO A 25 20.83 -23.13 -16.96
C PRO A 25 22.04 -23.10 -15.97
N VAL A 26 22.04 -24.06 -15.03
CA VAL A 26 23.07 -24.42 -14.01
C VAL A 26 24.40 -24.95 -14.63
N VAL A 27 25.55 -25.16 -13.95
CA VAL A 27 25.93 -25.63 -12.57
C VAL A 27 27.17 -24.86 -12.02
N ASP A 28 27.83 -25.10 -10.87
CA ASP A 28 27.82 -26.11 -9.76
C ASP A 28 28.38 -25.47 -8.45
N GLY A 29 28.79 -26.22 -7.40
CA GLY A 29 29.69 -25.67 -6.36
C GLY A 29 29.83 -26.26 -4.93
N THR A 30 29.45 -27.52 -4.63
CA THR A 30 29.82 -28.34 -3.44
C THR A 30 30.06 -27.74 -2.02
N ALA A 31 29.35 -28.30 -1.02
CA ALA A 31 29.75 -28.52 0.40
C ALA A 31 29.82 -27.30 1.37
N ALA A 32 29.56 -27.40 2.69
CA ALA A 32 29.15 -28.55 3.53
C ALA A 32 28.13 -28.12 4.62
N GLU A 33 27.39 -29.07 5.19
CA GLU A 33 26.35 -28.82 6.20
C GLU A 33 26.84 -28.96 7.66
N SER A 34 26.14 -28.30 8.59
CA SER A 34 26.10 -28.67 10.01
C SER A 34 24.77 -28.21 10.62
N GLU A 35 23.75 -29.06 10.51
CA GLU A 35 22.39 -28.72 10.97
C GLU A 35 22.25 -28.92 12.48
N GLN A 36 21.49 -28.04 13.14
CA GLN A 36 20.94 -28.25 14.46
C GLN A 36 19.44 -27.99 14.39
N GLU A 37 18.67 -29.06 14.29
CA GLU A 37 17.21 -28.99 14.36
C GLU A 37 16.79 -28.53 15.76
N GLN A 38 16.05 -27.42 15.83
CA GLN A 38 15.30 -27.04 17.01
C GLN A 38 13.81 -27.07 16.66
N GLU A 39 13.13 -28.11 17.13
CA GLU A 39 11.68 -28.27 17.01
C GLU A 39 10.99 -27.13 17.76
N HIS A 40 10.55 -26.11 17.03
CA HIS A 40 9.84 -24.98 17.64
C HIS A 40 8.37 -25.33 17.87
N GLU A 41 8.11 -25.99 19.00
CA GLU A 41 6.79 -26.40 19.47
C GLU A 41 5.82 -25.20 19.49
N GLN A 42 4.80 -25.23 18.62
CA GLN A 42 3.90 -24.08 18.41
C GLN A 42 2.85 -23.97 19.53
N GLY A 43 3.29 -23.54 20.70
CA GLY A 43 2.44 -23.02 21.75
C GLY A 43 1.59 -21.87 21.22
N ASN A 44 0.27 -21.91 21.47
CA ASN A 44 -0.68 -20.89 21.02
C ASN A 44 -0.63 -19.62 21.90
N GLU A 45 0.55 -19.00 21.98
CA GLU A 45 0.72 -17.71 22.66
C GLU A 45 0.09 -16.58 21.84
N ILE A 46 -0.99 -16.01 22.37
CA ILE A 46 -1.63 -14.82 21.79
C ILE A 46 -0.70 -13.65 22.08
N SER A 47 0.03 -13.14 21.08
CA SER A 47 0.91 -11.98 21.30
C SER A 47 0.16 -10.81 21.94
N THR A 48 0.75 -10.30 23.02
CA THR A 48 0.30 -9.11 23.76
C THR A 48 0.18 -7.87 22.87
N SER A 49 0.82 -7.86 21.70
CA SER A 49 0.63 -6.83 20.68
C SER A 49 -0.83 -6.68 20.26
N LEU A 50 -1.58 -7.77 20.13
CA LEU A 50 -2.98 -7.80 19.68
C LEU A 50 -3.99 -7.25 20.70
N GLU A 51 -3.57 -7.06 21.96
CA GLU A 51 -4.40 -6.45 23.00
C GLU A 51 -4.51 -4.93 22.83
N ARG A 52 -3.46 -4.30 22.27
CA ARG A 52 -3.37 -2.85 22.05
C ARG A 52 -4.53 -2.37 21.18
N ARG A 53 -5.33 -1.44 21.72
CA ARG A 53 -6.59 -0.98 21.11
C ARG A 53 -6.91 0.46 21.50
N GLY A 54 -7.43 1.25 20.56
CA GLY A 54 -7.89 2.61 20.85
C GLY A 54 -6.73 3.58 21.12
N ARG A 55 -7.03 4.70 21.79
CA ARG A 55 -6.10 5.82 21.98
C ARG A 55 -4.90 5.45 22.85
N ASP A 56 -3.69 5.77 22.39
CA ASP A 56 -2.45 5.65 23.16
C ASP A 56 -1.99 7.03 23.63
N ALA A 57 -2.15 7.32 24.91
CA ALA A 57 -1.84 8.64 25.46
C ALA A 57 -0.34 8.96 25.49
N VAL A 58 0.54 7.95 25.54
CA VAL A 58 1.99 8.14 25.59
C VAL A 58 2.51 8.50 24.20
N LEU A 59 2.16 7.69 23.20
CA LEU A 59 2.51 7.96 21.80
C LEU A 59 1.86 9.24 21.29
N GLU A 60 0.63 9.55 21.71
CA GLU A 60 -0.02 10.82 21.36
C GLU A 60 0.71 12.01 21.98
N LYS A 61 1.11 11.96 23.27
CA LYS A 61 1.91 13.04 23.87
C LYS A 61 3.25 13.20 23.16
N GLN A 62 3.97 12.11 22.89
CA GLN A 62 5.25 12.13 22.20
C GLN A 62 5.14 12.79 20.81
N ALA A 63 4.10 12.46 20.04
CA ALA A 63 3.86 13.04 18.73
C ALA A 63 3.35 14.49 18.78
N ARG A 64 2.62 14.89 19.84
CA ARG A 64 2.27 16.29 20.13
C ARG A 64 3.53 17.12 20.41
N ASP A 65 4.41 16.64 21.30
CA ASP A 65 5.68 17.28 21.64
C ASP A 65 6.57 17.51 20.41
N TRP A 66 6.52 16.63 19.39
CA TRP A 66 7.20 16.85 18.11
C TRP A 66 6.53 17.91 17.24
N LEU A 67 5.19 17.93 17.15
CA LEU A 67 4.47 18.97 16.40
C LEU A 67 4.68 20.36 17.00
N ASP A 68 4.69 20.47 18.33
CA ASP A 68 4.93 21.74 19.02
C ASP A 68 6.35 22.28 18.77
N ARG A 69 7.38 21.42 18.77
CA ARG A 69 8.75 21.80 18.36
C ARG A 69 8.87 22.26 16.91
N LEU A 70 7.91 21.88 16.05
CA LEU A 70 7.83 22.29 14.65
C LEU A 70 6.86 23.47 14.41
N GLY A 71 6.36 24.11 15.49
CA GLY A 71 5.42 25.24 15.43
C GLY A 71 4.00 24.88 15.02
N LEU A 72 3.64 23.59 15.01
CA LEU A 72 2.35 23.07 14.53
C LEU A 72 1.35 22.87 15.68
N HIS A 73 1.26 23.86 16.58
CA HIS A 73 0.48 23.82 17.82
C HIS A 73 -1.00 23.46 17.61
N GLU A 74 -1.66 24.03 16.59
CA GLU A 74 -3.03 23.64 16.23
C GLU A 74 -3.16 22.15 15.89
N GLY A 75 -2.13 21.57 15.25
CA GLY A 75 -2.05 20.15 14.94
C GLY A 75 -1.82 19.32 16.20
N ALA A 76 -0.92 19.76 17.08
CA ALA A 76 -0.68 19.12 18.37
C ALA A 76 -1.98 19.06 19.20
N MET A 77 -2.70 20.17 19.36
CA MET A 77 -3.98 20.19 20.07
C MET A 77 -4.98 19.14 19.54
N LYS A 78 -5.06 19.00 18.21
CA LYS A 78 -6.02 18.13 17.49
C LYS A 78 -5.57 16.67 17.38
N LEU A 79 -4.27 16.38 17.54
CA LEU A 79 -3.68 15.07 17.23
C LEU A 79 -4.28 13.94 18.07
N LYS A 80 -4.62 12.83 17.42
CA LYS A 80 -4.94 11.54 18.05
C LYS A 80 -4.02 10.44 17.53
N VAL A 81 -3.59 9.54 18.41
CA VAL A 81 -2.86 8.32 18.04
C VAL A 81 -3.61 7.11 18.56
N GLU A 82 -3.97 6.17 17.68
CA GLU A 82 -4.84 5.03 18.00
C GLU A 82 -4.30 3.69 17.47
N TRP A 83 -4.35 2.64 18.29
CA TRP A 83 -4.11 1.26 17.87
C TRP A 83 -5.33 0.66 17.16
N ASN A 84 -5.19 0.36 15.87
CA ASN A 84 -6.27 -0.13 15.00
C ASN A 84 -6.13 -1.64 14.71
N ARG A 85 -6.81 -2.46 15.52
CA ARG A 85 -6.88 -3.93 15.39
C ARG A 85 -7.56 -4.44 14.11
N LYS A 86 -8.00 -3.57 13.19
CA LYS A 86 -8.46 -3.95 11.83
C LYS A 86 -7.34 -3.95 10.79
N LEU A 87 -6.16 -3.41 11.11
CA LEU A 87 -4.97 -3.50 10.26
C LEU A 87 -4.41 -4.93 10.27
N ARG A 88 -3.71 -5.30 9.18
CA ARG A 88 -3.13 -6.64 8.97
C ARG A 88 -1.73 -6.50 8.38
N SER A 89 -1.66 -6.17 7.09
CA SER A 89 -0.41 -6.01 6.32
C SER A 89 0.11 -4.57 6.23
N THR A 90 -0.69 -3.57 6.66
CA THR A 90 -0.30 -2.16 6.66
C THR A 90 0.27 -1.78 8.01
N ALA A 91 1.34 -0.97 8.06
CA ALA A 91 1.97 -0.50 9.29
C ALA A 91 1.13 0.56 10.03
N GLY A 92 0.67 1.60 9.32
CA GLY A 92 -0.19 2.64 9.88
C GLY A 92 -1.09 3.32 8.84
N TYR A 93 -1.74 4.42 9.26
CA TYR A 93 -2.43 5.39 8.39
C TYR A 93 -2.50 6.78 9.02
N ALA A 94 -1.99 7.78 8.30
CA ALA A 94 -2.28 9.20 8.50
C ALA A 94 -3.66 9.60 7.95
N LYS A 95 -4.44 10.34 8.73
CA LYS A 95 -5.79 10.82 8.36
C LYS A 95 -5.88 12.35 8.47
N TRP A 96 -5.53 13.00 7.37
CA TRP A 96 -5.75 14.44 7.13
C TRP A 96 -7.20 14.71 6.66
N PRO A 97 -7.85 15.84 7.03
CA PRO A 97 -7.45 16.87 8.00
C PRO A 97 -7.78 16.55 9.46
N MET A 98 -8.28 15.34 9.76
CA MET A 98 -8.72 14.92 11.09
C MET A 98 -7.60 14.81 12.16
N TRP A 99 -6.34 15.13 11.82
CA TRP A 99 -5.15 14.98 12.67
C TRP A 99 -5.15 13.66 13.45
N LYS A 100 -5.21 12.53 12.73
CA LYS A 100 -5.14 11.21 13.38
C LYS A 100 -4.12 10.29 12.73
N VAL A 101 -3.36 9.58 13.55
CA VAL A 101 -2.56 8.42 13.17
C VAL A 101 -3.22 7.15 13.72
N GLU A 102 -3.43 6.16 12.86
CA GLU A 102 -3.79 4.81 13.27
C GLU A 102 -2.58 3.87 13.08
N LEU A 103 -2.20 3.12 14.11
CA LEU A 103 -1.07 2.19 14.10
C LEU A 103 -1.54 0.74 14.15
N ASN A 104 -0.82 -0.17 13.48
CA ASN A 104 -1.07 -1.60 13.55
C ASN A 104 -0.53 -2.16 14.89
N PRO A 105 -1.35 -2.84 15.71
CA PRO A 105 -0.91 -3.39 16.99
C PRO A 105 0.36 -4.25 16.89
N LEU A 106 0.48 -5.02 15.80
CA LEU A 106 1.64 -5.88 15.49
C LEU A 106 2.97 -5.12 15.35
N LEU A 107 2.99 -3.79 15.30
CA LEU A 107 4.23 -3.02 15.38
C LEU A 107 4.97 -3.21 16.72
N ALA A 108 4.26 -3.59 17.78
CA ALA A 108 4.88 -3.86 19.08
C ALA A 108 5.75 -5.13 19.08
N ASP A 109 5.53 -6.06 18.15
CA ASP A 109 6.35 -7.27 17.96
C ASP A 109 7.71 -6.96 17.27
N PHE A 110 7.92 -5.71 16.80
CA PHE A 110 9.11 -5.31 16.05
C PHE A 110 9.80 -4.08 16.70
N PRO A 111 10.95 -4.27 17.36
CA PRO A 111 11.67 -3.19 18.04
C PRO A 111 11.89 -1.94 17.17
N GLY A 112 11.61 -0.76 17.75
CA GLY A 112 11.72 0.54 17.10
C GLY A 112 10.64 0.89 16.06
N GLN A 113 9.87 -0.09 15.55
CA GLN A 113 8.97 0.16 14.42
C GLN A 113 7.72 0.96 14.79
N VAL A 114 7.36 1.00 16.09
CA VAL A 114 6.29 1.86 16.61
C VAL A 114 6.63 3.35 16.44
N ASP A 115 7.79 3.78 16.95
CA ASP A 115 8.29 5.16 16.84
C ASP A 115 8.52 5.55 15.37
N ARG A 116 9.17 4.66 14.60
CA ARG A 116 9.44 4.88 13.17
C ARG A 116 8.17 5.02 12.34
N THR A 117 7.17 4.15 12.53
CA THR A 117 5.89 4.25 11.83
C THR A 117 5.11 5.49 12.28
N LEU A 118 5.11 5.81 13.58
CA LEU A 118 4.45 7.01 14.08
C LEU A 118 5.02 8.28 13.43
N LYS A 119 6.35 8.40 13.29
CA LYS A 119 7.01 9.49 12.56
C LYS A 119 6.68 9.48 11.06
N HIS A 120 6.66 8.32 10.41
CA HIS A 120 6.31 8.17 8.98
C HIS A 120 4.89 8.71 8.69
N GLU A 121 3.90 8.31 9.49
CA GLU A 121 2.51 8.77 9.34
C GLU A 121 2.34 10.24 9.76
N LEU A 122 3.04 10.68 10.81
CA LEU A 122 3.03 12.09 11.24
C LEU A 122 3.64 13.00 10.16
N ALA A 123 4.66 12.55 9.44
CA ALA A 123 5.25 13.29 8.32
C ALA A 123 4.24 13.55 7.19
N HIS A 124 3.29 12.65 6.92
CA HIS A 124 2.19 12.95 6.00
C HIS A 124 1.29 14.07 6.52
N LEU A 125 0.90 14.04 7.81
CA LEU A 125 0.07 15.11 8.41
C LEU A 125 0.77 16.47 8.35
N ILE A 126 2.06 16.52 8.70
CA ILE A 126 2.91 17.71 8.62
C ILE A 126 3.00 18.23 7.16
N ALA A 127 3.21 17.34 6.19
CA ALA A 127 3.33 17.72 4.79
C ALA A 127 2.02 18.31 4.23
N TYR A 128 0.86 17.71 4.54
CA TYR A 128 -0.44 18.25 4.16
C TYR A 128 -0.75 19.57 4.88
N ALA A 129 -0.43 19.70 6.17
CA ALA A 129 -0.60 20.95 6.92
C ALA A 129 0.16 22.12 6.28
N ARG A 130 1.44 21.90 5.94
CA ARG A 130 2.31 22.90 5.30
C ARG A 130 1.95 23.19 3.84
N ALA A 131 1.36 22.23 3.13
CA ALA A 131 0.87 22.43 1.77
C ALA A 131 -0.51 23.13 1.70
N GLY A 132 -1.33 23.02 2.75
CA GLY A 132 -2.66 23.62 2.84
C GLY A 132 -3.59 23.12 1.73
N ARG A 133 -3.93 24.00 0.77
CA ARG A 133 -4.77 23.67 -0.40
C ARG A 133 -3.97 23.16 -1.61
N LYS A 134 -2.63 23.24 -1.59
CA LYS A 134 -1.77 22.81 -2.69
C LYS A 134 -1.75 21.27 -2.77
N ARG A 135 -1.93 20.72 -3.98
CA ARG A 135 -1.70 19.30 -4.24
C ARG A 135 -0.19 18.98 -4.13
N ILE A 136 0.12 17.92 -3.38
CA ILE A 136 1.47 17.35 -3.24
C ILE A 136 1.44 15.85 -3.55
N ASP A 137 2.60 15.28 -3.84
CA ASP A 137 2.76 13.82 -3.94
C ASP A 137 2.90 13.20 -2.53
N PRO A 138 2.34 12.00 -2.26
CA PRO A 138 2.31 11.42 -0.91
C PRO A 138 3.69 11.31 -0.24
N HIS A 139 4.73 11.00 -1.03
CA HIS A 139 6.13 10.91 -0.61
C HIS A 139 7.01 11.95 -1.35
N GLY A 140 6.41 13.10 -1.65
CA GLY A 140 7.05 14.23 -2.34
C GLY A 140 8.15 14.91 -1.50
N LYS A 141 8.64 16.05 -2.00
CA LYS A 141 9.64 16.86 -1.28
C LYS A 141 9.09 17.41 0.05
N GLU A 142 7.80 17.73 0.09
CA GLU A 142 7.11 18.21 1.29
C GLU A 142 7.05 17.13 2.39
N TRP A 143 6.88 15.86 2.02
CA TRP A 143 6.94 14.71 2.94
C TRP A 143 8.37 14.40 3.39
N ARG A 144 9.33 14.32 2.45
CA ARG A 144 10.75 14.12 2.79
C ARG A 144 11.30 15.18 3.74
N LYS A 145 10.91 16.45 3.58
CA LYS A 145 11.24 17.49 4.57
C LYS A 145 10.61 17.19 5.93
N ALA A 146 9.34 16.80 5.97
CA ALA A 146 8.67 16.44 7.23
C ALA A 146 9.32 15.23 7.93
N CYS A 147 9.86 14.27 7.18
CA CYS A 147 10.65 13.16 7.71
C CYS A 147 11.99 13.63 8.30
N ALA A 148 12.74 14.48 7.58
CA ALA A 148 13.99 15.06 8.08
C ALA A 148 13.75 15.89 9.36
N ASP A 149 12.70 16.72 9.39
CA ASP A 149 12.29 17.52 10.55
C ASP A 149 11.86 16.66 11.76
N LEU A 150 11.49 15.38 11.55
CA LEU A 150 11.19 14.40 12.60
C LEU A 150 12.38 13.46 12.95
N GLY A 151 13.57 13.73 12.41
CA GLY A 151 14.78 12.94 12.66
C GLY A 151 14.84 11.59 11.91
N ILE A 152 14.10 11.45 10.80
CA ILE A 152 14.14 10.28 9.91
C ILE A 152 14.35 10.68 8.44
N PRO A 153 15.44 11.42 8.09
CA PRO A 153 15.61 12.05 6.78
C PRO A 153 15.52 11.09 5.59
N ASP A 154 16.09 9.88 5.71
CA ASP A 154 16.16 8.86 4.66
C ASP A 154 15.02 7.83 4.74
N GLU A 155 13.86 8.20 5.29
CA GLU A 155 12.73 7.27 5.39
C GLU A 155 12.20 6.83 4.02
N SER A 156 11.96 5.53 3.89
CA SER A 156 11.48 4.92 2.67
C SER A 156 9.97 5.04 2.53
N ALA A 157 9.52 5.49 1.36
CA ALA A 157 8.13 5.40 0.92
C ALA A 157 7.59 3.94 0.85
N ARG A 158 8.46 2.94 1.02
CA ARG A 158 8.10 1.52 1.14
C ARG A 158 8.71 0.92 2.40
N HIS A 159 8.19 1.33 3.55
CA HIS A 159 8.46 0.66 4.82
C HIS A 159 8.07 -0.83 4.72
N THR A 160 9.02 -1.73 4.94
CA THR A 160 8.86 -3.16 4.65
C THR A 160 9.02 -3.99 5.92
N LEU A 161 7.88 -4.32 6.54
CA LEU A 161 7.81 -5.23 7.69
C LEU A 161 7.33 -6.63 7.27
N PRO A 162 7.65 -7.68 8.05
CA PRO A 162 7.11 -9.03 7.90
C PRO A 162 5.67 -9.16 8.43
N LEU A 163 4.88 -8.08 8.40
CA LEU A 163 3.46 -8.08 8.77
C LEU A 163 2.68 -9.09 7.91
N PRO A 164 1.71 -9.84 8.49
CA PRO A 164 1.01 -10.91 7.80
C PRO A 164 0.25 -10.40 6.57
N ARG A 165 0.70 -10.83 5.40
CA ARG A 165 0.09 -10.51 4.11
C ARG A 165 -0.88 -11.61 3.73
N SER A 166 -2.16 -11.26 3.60
CA SER A 166 -3.14 -12.18 3.02
C SER A 166 -2.69 -12.59 1.61
N LYS A 167 -2.39 -13.87 1.39
CA LYS A 167 -2.20 -14.44 0.04
C LYS A 167 -3.54 -14.37 -0.70
N GLN A 168 -3.82 -13.24 -1.37
CA GLN A 168 -5.08 -13.05 -2.09
C GLN A 168 -5.08 -13.92 -3.35
N THR A 169 -5.87 -15.00 -3.30
CA THR A 169 -6.12 -15.88 -4.44
C THR A 169 -6.69 -15.07 -5.60
N ARG A 170 -6.15 -15.26 -6.80
CA ARG A 170 -6.62 -14.56 -8.00
C ARG A 170 -7.76 -15.38 -8.63
N ASN A 171 -8.97 -15.22 -8.10
CA ASN A 171 -10.12 -16.06 -8.43
C ASN A 171 -10.71 -15.85 -9.84
N PHE A 172 -10.22 -14.89 -10.65
CA PHE A 172 -10.77 -14.59 -11.98
C PHE A 172 -9.66 -14.42 -13.01
N THR A 173 -9.63 -15.28 -14.02
CA THR A 173 -8.70 -15.19 -15.17
C THR A 173 -9.44 -14.63 -16.38
N TYR A 174 -8.92 -13.52 -16.90
CA TYR A 174 -9.41 -12.88 -18.11
C TYR A 174 -8.43 -13.05 -19.27
N GLN A 175 -8.91 -13.01 -20.51
CA GLN A 175 -8.08 -13.04 -21.72
C GLN A 175 -8.49 -11.95 -22.72
N CYS A 176 -7.52 -11.35 -23.40
CA CYS A 176 -7.76 -10.49 -24.56
C CYS A 176 -8.10 -11.36 -25.79
N PRO A 177 -9.22 -11.13 -26.50
CA PRO A 177 -9.58 -11.93 -27.67
C PRO A 177 -8.64 -11.72 -28.87
N SER A 178 -7.93 -10.57 -28.94
CA SER A 178 -7.05 -10.23 -30.07
C SER A 178 -5.61 -10.72 -29.92
N CYS A 179 -5.03 -10.67 -28.72
CA CYS A 179 -3.60 -10.99 -28.50
C CYS A 179 -3.37 -12.09 -27.44
N ALA A 180 -4.42 -12.80 -27.04
CA ALA A 180 -4.42 -13.88 -26.04
C ALA A 180 -3.83 -13.56 -24.66
N VAL A 181 -3.34 -12.33 -24.38
CA VAL A 181 -2.75 -11.99 -23.09
C VAL A 181 -3.75 -12.20 -21.95
N LYS A 182 -3.30 -12.91 -20.91
CA LYS A 182 -4.12 -13.27 -19.75
C LYS A 182 -3.88 -12.29 -18.59
N VAL A 183 -4.94 -11.97 -17.87
CA VAL A 183 -4.91 -11.10 -16.68
C VAL A 183 -5.69 -11.76 -15.55
N GLU A 184 -4.99 -12.22 -14.54
CA GLU A 184 -5.57 -12.79 -13.33
C GLU A 184 -5.93 -11.69 -12.31
N ARG A 185 -7.08 -11.81 -11.62
CA ARG A 185 -7.57 -10.83 -10.64
C ARG A 185 -8.28 -11.49 -9.46
N VAL A 186 -8.15 -10.87 -8.28
CA VAL A 186 -8.83 -11.27 -7.03
C VAL A 186 -10.34 -10.98 -7.06
N ARG A 187 -10.76 -9.96 -7.81
CA ARG A 187 -12.18 -9.56 -7.98
C ARG A 187 -12.49 -9.33 -9.46
N LYS A 188 -13.73 -9.59 -9.89
CA LYS A 188 -14.22 -9.30 -11.25
C LYS A 188 -13.95 -7.84 -11.67
N PHE A 189 -13.82 -7.57 -12.97
CA PHE A 189 -13.84 -6.19 -13.49
C PHE A 189 -15.20 -5.54 -13.19
N GLN A 190 -15.18 -4.35 -12.56
CA GLN A 190 -16.38 -3.59 -12.19
C GLN A 190 -16.83 -2.60 -13.28
N ARG A 191 -16.05 -2.51 -14.37
CA ARG A 191 -16.27 -1.66 -15.55
C ARG A 191 -15.66 -2.37 -16.75
N HIS A 192 -16.17 -2.12 -17.96
CA HIS A 192 -15.57 -2.66 -19.18
C HIS A 192 -14.10 -2.23 -19.26
N THR A 193 -13.21 -3.20 -19.45
CA THR A 193 -11.75 -3.02 -19.39
C THR A 193 -11.15 -3.78 -20.56
N ALA A 194 -10.22 -3.16 -21.28
CA ALA A 194 -9.64 -3.70 -22.50
C ALA A 194 -8.11 -3.80 -22.43
N CYS A 195 -7.51 -4.63 -23.28
CA CYS A 195 -6.07 -4.80 -23.34
C CYS A 195 -5.39 -3.53 -23.84
N LEU A 196 -4.53 -2.93 -23.01
CA LEU A 196 -3.83 -1.69 -23.32
C LEU A 196 -2.93 -1.80 -24.56
N ALA A 197 -2.28 -2.95 -24.78
CA ALA A 197 -1.41 -3.15 -25.94
C ALA A 197 -2.20 -3.01 -27.26
N CYS A 198 -3.31 -3.75 -27.39
CA CYS A 198 -4.19 -3.67 -28.57
C CYS A 198 -4.85 -2.30 -28.70
N CYS A 199 -5.30 -1.69 -27.59
CA CYS A 199 -5.87 -0.34 -27.61
C CYS A 199 -4.85 0.71 -28.10
N LYS A 200 -3.57 0.61 -27.70
CA LYS A 200 -2.49 1.44 -28.23
C LYS A 200 -2.25 1.21 -29.72
N MET A 201 -2.13 -0.06 -30.13
CA MET A 201 -1.82 -0.45 -31.50
C MET A 201 -2.91 -0.08 -32.52
N HIS A 202 -4.19 -0.18 -32.14
CA HIS A 202 -5.30 -0.10 -33.10
C HIS A 202 -6.35 0.98 -32.80
N ASN A 203 -6.20 1.76 -31.72
CA ASN A 203 -7.12 2.85 -31.35
C ASN A 203 -6.42 4.00 -30.56
N HIS A 204 -5.13 4.23 -30.82
CA HIS A 204 -4.32 5.30 -30.21
C HIS A 204 -4.38 5.36 -28.66
N GLY A 205 -4.53 4.20 -28.01
CA GLY A 205 -4.63 4.05 -26.56
C GLY A 205 -6.03 4.23 -25.99
N ARG A 206 -7.02 4.61 -26.81
CA ARG A 206 -8.43 4.65 -26.41
C ARG A 206 -8.98 3.23 -26.32
N TYR A 207 -9.89 3.01 -25.39
CA TYR A 207 -10.60 1.74 -25.25
C TYR A 207 -11.35 1.38 -26.54
N ASP A 208 -11.30 0.10 -26.89
CA ASP A 208 -12.07 -0.50 -27.96
C ASP A 208 -12.71 -1.79 -27.42
N VAL A 209 -13.98 -2.01 -27.76
CA VAL A 209 -14.73 -3.22 -27.35
C VAL A 209 -14.14 -4.49 -27.98
N ARG A 210 -13.50 -4.39 -29.15
CA ARG A 210 -12.77 -5.49 -29.82
C ARG A 210 -11.62 -6.06 -28.98
N PHE A 211 -11.15 -5.31 -27.97
CA PHE A 211 -10.07 -5.72 -27.08
C PHE A 211 -10.51 -5.84 -25.62
N GLN A 212 -11.83 -5.82 -25.36
CA GLN A 212 -12.38 -6.02 -24.02
C GLN A 212 -11.95 -7.40 -23.48
N PHE A 213 -11.51 -7.42 -22.22
CA PHE A 213 -11.13 -8.64 -21.52
C PHE A 213 -12.35 -9.53 -21.27
N LEU A 214 -12.32 -10.74 -21.84
CA LEU A 214 -13.33 -11.78 -21.63
C LEU A 214 -12.93 -12.64 -20.42
N LEU A 215 -13.90 -13.03 -19.59
CA LEU A 215 -13.65 -13.93 -18.45
C LEU A 215 -13.54 -15.36 -18.99
N ILE A 216 -12.39 -16.01 -18.80
CA ILE A 216 -12.13 -17.38 -19.29
C ILE A 216 -11.97 -18.43 -18.17
N GLY A 217 -11.91 -18.00 -16.91
CA GLY A 217 -11.82 -18.92 -15.79
C GLY A 217 -12.19 -18.25 -14.47
N LYS A 218 -12.85 -19.01 -13.60
CA LYS A 218 -13.05 -18.72 -12.19
C LYS A 218 -12.33 -19.81 -11.38
N LYS A 219 -11.65 -19.43 -10.30
CA LYS A 219 -11.33 -20.37 -9.21
C LYS A 219 -12.40 -20.17 -8.15
N ASP A 220 -12.94 -21.28 -7.64
CA ASP A 220 -13.96 -21.26 -6.59
C ASP A 220 -13.39 -20.84 -5.24
#